data_AF-A0A7S0DWU4-F1
#
_entry.id   AF-A0A7S0DWU4-F1
#
_cell.length_a   1.000
_cell.length_b   1.000
_cell.length_c   1.000
_cell.angle_alpha   90.00
_cell.angle_beta   90.00
_cell.angle_gamma   90.00
#
_symmetry.space_group_name_H-M   'P 1'
#
loop_
_entity.id
_entity.type
_entity.pdbx_description
1 polymer ?
#
loop_
_entity_poly.entity_id
_entity_poly.type
_entity_poly.pdbx_seq_one_letter_code
_entity_poly.pdbx_strand_id
1 'polypeptide(L)'
;EENEMHEVATESRNALEAEIQANESEERKKRREDMVLREAKIKEEIKEIVRVFYCEICDKQYSTDGQYQEHLNSYDHHHKKRFAEFQKEHKAMKGGPTMEERQRKEQKR
;
A
#
# COMPACT_ATOMS: atom_id res chain seq x y z
N GLU A 1 -1.06 42.90 32.74
CA GLU A 1 -0.96 41.47 32.38
C GLU A 1 -1.60 41.16 31.03
N GLU A 2 -2.91 41.34 30.80
CA GLU A 2 -3.52 41.03 29.47
C GLU A 2 -3.04 41.91 28.31
N ASN A 3 -2.79 43.21 28.53
CA ASN A 3 -2.24 44.10 27.50
C ASN A 3 -0.79 43.77 27.11
N GLU A 4 -0.02 43.23 28.05
CA GLU A 4 1.41 42.95 27.90
C GLU A 4 1.64 41.72 27.01
N MET A 5 0.75 40.73 27.10
CA MET A 5 0.71 39.57 26.22
C MET A 5 0.32 39.92 24.78
N HIS A 6 -0.53 40.94 24.61
CA HIS A 6 -0.97 41.41 23.30
C HIS A 6 0.12 42.23 22.59
N GLU A 7 0.88 43.04 23.33
CA GLU A 7 2.02 43.79 22.78
C GLU A 7 3.11 42.85 22.25
N VAL A 8 3.56 41.86 23.04
CA VAL A 8 4.59 40.89 22.65
C VAL A 8 4.18 40.07 21.40
N ALA A 9 2.90 39.75 21.24
CA ALA A 9 2.39 39.04 20.07
C ALA A 9 2.40 39.88 18.77
N THR A 10 2.46 41.22 18.89
CA THR A 10 2.46 42.15 17.74
C THR A 10 3.83 42.77 17.44
N GLU A 11 4.79 42.67 18.37
CA GLU A 11 6.11 43.31 18.27
C GLU A 11 7.10 42.59 17.34
N SER A 12 6.93 41.29 17.09
CA SER A 12 7.87 40.53 16.25
C SER A 12 7.20 39.47 15.40
N ARG A 13 7.74 39.25 14.20
CA ARG A 13 7.27 38.18 13.33
C ARG A 13 7.64 36.83 13.95
N ASN A 14 6.65 35.96 14.15
CA ASN A 14 6.90 34.57 14.51
C ASN A 14 7.93 33.96 13.55
N ALA A 15 8.99 33.37 14.11
CA ALA A 15 10.02 32.71 13.31
C ALA A 15 9.40 31.56 12.52
N LEU A 16 9.74 31.47 11.23
CA LEU A 16 9.31 30.35 10.42
C LEU A 16 10.03 29.08 10.91
N GLU A 17 9.36 27.94 10.80
CA GLU A 17 9.94 26.65 11.19
C GLU A 17 11.28 26.40 10.47
N ALA A 18 11.39 26.82 9.21
CA ALA A 18 12.64 26.79 8.45
C ALA A 18 13.77 27.66 9.03
N GLU A 19 13.45 28.82 9.62
CA GLU A 19 14.44 29.69 10.27
C GLU A 19 14.92 29.12 11.60
N ILE A 20 13.99 28.52 12.36
CA ILE A 20 14.29 27.80 13.59
C ILE A 20 15.20 26.60 13.29
N GLN A 21 14.91 25.85 12.22
CA GLN A 21 15.73 24.71 11.79
C GLN A 21 17.10 25.10 11.25
N ALA A 22 17.23 26.27 10.60
CA ALA A 22 18.51 26.75 10.07
C ALA A 22 19.49 27.22 11.17
N ASN A 23 18.96 27.75 12.27
CA ASN A 23 19.76 28.22 13.42
C ASN A 23 19.85 27.19 14.57
N GLU A 24 19.40 25.96 14.36
CA GLU A 24 19.42 24.92 15.38
C GLU A 24 20.82 24.34 15.61
N SER A 25 21.07 23.90 16.85
CA SER A 25 22.31 23.18 17.15
C SER A 25 22.36 21.84 16.42
N GLU A 26 23.58 21.43 16.03
CA GLU A 26 23.84 20.15 15.36
C GLU A 26 23.21 18.94 16.10
N GLU A 27 23.13 19.01 17.43
CA GLU A 27 22.51 17.96 18.24
C GLU A 27 20.98 17.89 18.06
N ARG A 28 20.28 19.03 17.97
CA ARG A 28 18.83 19.06 17.71
C ARG A 28 18.51 18.60 16.29
N LYS A 29 19.33 19.00 15.32
CA LYS A 29 19.24 18.53 13.94
C LYS A 29 19.36 17.01 13.85
N LYS A 30 20.38 16.43 14.49
CA LYS A 30 20.57 14.98 14.52
C LYS A 30 19.40 14.24 15.17
N ARG A 31 18.86 14.74 16.30
CA ARG A 31 17.68 14.14 16.94
C ARG A 31 16.45 14.12 16.02
N ARG A 32 16.23 15.19 15.25
CA ARG A 32 15.14 15.24 14.26
C ARG A 32 15.38 14.25 13.13
N GLU A 33 16.58 14.22 12.57
CA GLU A 33 16.96 13.27 11.52
C GLU A 33 16.78 11.82 11.98
N ASP A 34 17.24 11.47 13.18
CA ASP A 34 17.06 10.16 13.80
C ASP A 34 15.58 9.80 14.03
N MET A 35 14.72 10.79 14.31
CA MET A 35 13.28 10.59 14.46
C MET A 35 12.63 10.34 13.09
N VAL A 36 12.95 11.16 12.08
CA VAL A 36 12.45 11.00 10.70
C VAL A 36 12.88 9.65 10.14
N LEU A 37 14.13 9.24 10.35
CA LEU A 37 14.63 7.94 9.92
C LEU A 37 13.89 6.79 10.60
N ARG A 38 13.61 6.89 11.91
CA ARG A 38 12.83 5.89 12.64
C ARG A 38 11.40 5.80 12.13
N GLU A 39 10.72 6.93 11.94
CA GLU A 39 9.36 6.96 11.40
C GLU A 39 9.30 6.42 9.97
N ALA A 40 10.29 6.76 9.13
CA ALA A 40 10.39 6.24 7.77
C ALA A 40 10.55 4.70 7.79
N LYS A 41 11.42 4.17 8.65
CA LYS A 41 11.59 2.72 8.82
C LYS A 41 10.30 2.03 9.25
N ILE A 42 9.62 2.57 10.26
CA ILE A 42 8.33 2.04 10.75
C ILE A 42 7.29 2.06 9.63
N LYS A 43 7.23 3.14 8.84
CA LYS A 43 6.30 3.24 7.69
C LYS A 43 6.59 2.17 6.63
N GLU A 44 7.85 1.90 6.32
CA GLU A 44 8.22 0.84 5.38
C GLU A 44 7.85 -0.56 5.91
N GLU A 45 8.10 -0.83 7.19
CA GLU A 45 7.69 -2.09 7.84
C GLU A 45 6.17 -2.28 7.82
N ILE A 46 5.39 -1.22 8.09
CA ILE A 46 3.93 -1.25 8.00
C ILE A 46 3.47 -1.54 6.56
N LYS A 47 4.10 -0.94 5.54
CA LYS A 47 3.76 -1.21 4.14
C LYS A 47 3.94 -2.68 3.78
N GLU A 48 5.04 -3.29 4.21
CA GLU A 48 5.31 -4.71 3.99
C GLU A 48 4.24 -5.60 4.65
N ILE A 49 3.81 -5.25 5.87
CA ILE A 49 2.76 -5.99 6.58
C ILE A 49 1.40 -5.83 5.87
N VAL A 50 1.04 -4.61 5.46
CA VAL A 50 -0.25 -4.35 4.79
C VAL A 50 -0.34 -5.08 3.46
N ARG A 51 0.76 -5.26 2.72
CA ARG A 51 0.79 -6.05 1.48
C ARG A 51 0.27 -7.49 1.66
N VAL A 52 0.41 -8.07 2.86
CA VAL A 52 -0.07 -9.42 3.16
C VAL A 52 -1.60 -9.50 3.17
N PHE A 53 -2.28 -8.40 3.47
CA PHE A 53 -3.74 -8.33 3.58
C PHE A 53 -4.43 -7.95 2.25
N TYR A 54 -3.85 -8.33 1.13
CA TYR A 54 -4.37 -8.05 -0.21
C TYR A 54 -4.93 -9.31 -0.86
N CYS A 55 -6.15 -9.22 -1.40
CA CYS A 55 -6.79 -10.30 -2.14
C CYS A 55 -6.71 -10.07 -3.65
N GLU A 56 -5.90 -10.87 -4.35
CA GLU A 56 -5.73 -10.78 -5.80
C GLU A 56 -6.99 -11.16 -6.60
N ILE A 57 -7.84 -12.05 -6.05
CA ILE A 57 -9.05 -12.54 -6.73
C ILE A 57 -10.14 -11.45 -6.74
N CYS A 58 -10.21 -10.69 -5.66
CA CYS A 58 -11.24 -9.67 -5.46
C CYS A 58 -10.75 -8.25 -5.75
N ASP A 59 -9.43 -8.06 -5.91
CA ASP A 59 -8.76 -6.77 -6.05
C ASP A 59 -9.11 -5.83 -4.89
N LYS A 60 -8.88 -6.31 -3.66
CA LYS A 60 -9.24 -5.62 -2.41
C LYS A 60 -8.09 -5.66 -1.42
N GLN A 61 -7.75 -4.50 -0.87
CA GLN A 61 -6.80 -4.32 0.22
C GLN A 61 -7.53 -4.18 1.55
N TYR A 62 -7.05 -4.88 2.57
CA TYR A 62 -7.56 -4.82 3.95
C TYR A 62 -6.52 -4.21 4.89
N SER A 63 -6.98 -3.56 5.96
CA SER A 63 -6.10 -2.87 6.91
C SER A 63 -5.69 -3.74 8.10
N THR A 64 -6.47 -4.78 8.40
CA THR A 64 -6.25 -5.66 9.55
C THR A 64 -6.43 -7.12 9.15
N ASP A 65 -5.72 -8.02 9.86
CA ASP A 65 -5.84 -9.46 9.66
C ASP A 65 -7.30 -9.94 9.81
N GLY A 66 -8.02 -9.51 10.85
CA GLY A 66 -9.41 -9.93 11.07
C GLY A 66 -10.34 -9.63 9.89
N GLN A 67 -10.23 -8.45 9.28
CA GLN A 67 -11.01 -8.09 8.09
C GLN A 67 -10.63 -8.95 6.88
N TYR A 68 -9.35 -9.24 6.72
CA TYR A 68 -8.85 -10.09 5.65
C TYR A 68 -9.32 -11.54 5.81
N GLN A 69 -9.23 -12.10 7.03
CA GLN A 69 -9.72 -13.45 7.33
C GLN A 69 -11.23 -13.56 7.14
N GLU A 70 -12.00 -12.57 7.57
CA GLU A 70 -13.45 -12.53 7.34
C GLU A 70 -13.77 -12.51 5.84
N HIS A 71 -13.02 -11.74 5.06
CA HIS A 71 -13.14 -11.76 3.60
C HIS A 71 -12.85 -13.14 3.01
N LEU A 72 -11.77 -13.80 3.41
CA LEU A 72 -11.42 -15.14 2.91
C LEU A 72 -12.53 -16.15 3.25
N ASN A 73 -13.18 -16.00 4.39
CA ASN A 73 -14.28 -16.85 4.84
C ASN A 73 -15.65 -16.45 4.21
N SER A 74 -15.74 -15.30 3.55
CA SER A 74 -17.00 -14.81 2.97
C SER A 74 -17.46 -15.66 1.77
N TYR A 75 -18.78 -15.78 1.61
CA TYR A 75 -19.38 -16.53 0.50
C TYR A 75 -18.93 -16.02 -0.88
N ASP A 76 -18.94 -14.70 -1.08
CA ASP A 76 -18.53 -14.06 -2.34
C ASP A 76 -17.07 -14.39 -2.72
N HIS A 77 -16.17 -14.41 -1.75
CA HIS A 77 -14.77 -14.76 -2.00
C HIS A 77 -14.65 -16.20 -2.53
N HIS A 78 -15.30 -17.15 -1.87
CA HIS A 78 -15.28 -18.56 -2.30
C HIS A 78 -15.84 -18.74 -3.72
N HIS A 79 -16.91 -18.04 -4.06
CA HIS A 79 -17.50 -18.10 -5.40
C HIS A 79 -16.56 -17.56 -6.47
N LYS A 80 -15.96 -16.38 -6.25
CA LYS A 80 -14.97 -15.84 -7.19
C LYS A 80 -13.74 -16.73 -7.30
N LYS A 81 -13.25 -17.28 -6.19
CA LYS A 81 -12.11 -18.20 -6.18
C LYS A 81 -12.39 -19.43 -7.03
N ARG A 82 -13.52 -20.11 -6.80
CA ARG A 82 -13.91 -21.31 -7.55
C ARG A 82 -14.10 -21.02 -9.04
N PHE A 83 -14.68 -19.87 -9.39
CA PHE A 83 -14.82 -19.46 -10.79
C PHE A 83 -13.45 -19.20 -11.45
N ALA A 84 -12.54 -18.52 -10.75
CA ALA A 84 -11.19 -18.26 -11.24
C ALA A 84 -10.38 -19.56 -11.45
N GLU A 85 -10.51 -20.54 -10.54
CA GLU A 85 -9.91 -21.86 -10.68
C GLU A 85 -10.46 -22.61 -11.88
N PHE A 86 -11.79 -22.67 -12.03
CA PHE A 86 -12.44 -23.28 -13.19
C PHE A 86 -11.98 -22.67 -14.52
N GLN A 87 -11.89 -21.34 -14.59
CA GLN A 87 -11.40 -20.63 -15.77
C GLN A 87 -9.94 -20.99 -16.10
N LYS A 88 -9.08 -21.12 -15.09
CA LYS A 88 -7.68 -21.55 -15.26
C LYS A 88 -7.59 -22.99 -15.78
N GLU A 89 -8.34 -23.92 -15.19
CA GLU A 89 -8.39 -25.32 -15.62
C GLU A 89 -8.91 -25.46 -17.05
N HIS A 90 -10.01 -24.79 -17.37
CA HIS A 90 -10.60 -24.81 -18.70
C HIS A 90 -9.65 -24.19 -19.76
N LYS A 91 -8.91 -23.14 -19.41
CA LYS A 91 -7.86 -22.58 -20.29
C LYS A 91 -6.71 -23.57 -20.49
N ALA A 92 -6.29 -24.28 -19.44
CA ALA A 92 -5.26 -25.32 -19.55
C ALA A 92 -5.71 -26.50 -20.43
N MET A 93 -6.97 -26.95 -20.30
CA MET A 93 -7.53 -28.02 -21.13
C MET A 93 -7.75 -27.60 -22.60
N LYS A 94 -8.12 -26.33 -22.85
CA LYS A 94 -8.20 -25.77 -24.21
C LYS A 94 -6.85 -25.41 -24.82
N GLY A 95 -5.75 -25.60 -24.09
CA GLY A 95 -4.37 -25.62 -24.60
C GLY A 95 -4.02 -26.86 -25.44
N GLY A 96 -5.02 -27.61 -25.94
CA GLY A 96 -4.83 -28.52 -27.07
C GLY A 96 -4.40 -27.76 -28.34
N PRO A 97 -4.03 -28.45 -29.43
CA PRO A 97 -3.35 -27.87 -30.60
C PRO A 97 -4.01 -26.55 -30.98
N THR A 98 -3.20 -25.50 -31.10
CA THR A 98 -3.66 -24.16 -31.47
C THR A 98 -4.58 -24.25 -32.68
N MET A 99 -5.50 -23.30 -32.86
CA MET A 99 -6.31 -23.25 -34.09
C MET A 99 -5.41 -23.32 -35.34
N GLU A 100 -4.20 -22.78 -35.26
CA GLU A 100 -3.13 -22.89 -36.26
C GLU A 100 -2.61 -24.32 -36.48
N GLU A 101 -2.41 -25.11 -35.42
CA GLU A 101 -1.97 -26.51 -35.52
C GLU A 101 -3.09 -27.44 -36.02
N ARG A 102 -4.35 -27.15 -35.66
CA ARG A 102 -5.53 -27.80 -36.27
C ARG A 102 -5.63 -27.47 -37.77
N GLN A 103 -5.49 -26.20 -38.14
CA GLN A 103 -5.50 -25.76 -39.54
C GLN A 103 -4.36 -26.38 -40.35
N ARG A 104 -3.14 -26.51 -39.78
CA ARG A 104 -2.01 -27.19 -40.44
C ARG A 104 -2.25 -28.68 -40.65
N LYS A 105 -2.96 -29.36 -39.74
CA LYS A 105 -3.36 -30.77 -39.91
C LYS A 105 -4.47 -30.94 -40.96
N GLU A 106 -5.39 -29.99 -41.04
CA GLU A 106 -6.45 -29.98 -42.07
C GLU A 106 -5.89 -29.69 -43.48
N GLN A 107 -4.91 -28.79 -43.60
CA GLN A 107 -4.25 -28.50 -44.88
C GLN A 107 -3.32 -29.62 -45.38
N LYS A 108 -2.93 -30.55 -44.51
CA LYS A 108 -2.11 -31.73 -44.86
C LYS A 108 -2.94 -32.99 -45.18
N ARG A 109 -4.28 -32.90 -45.16
CA ARG A 109 -5.19 -33.98 -45.56
C ARG A 109 -5.59 -33.87 -47.03
#